data_AF-A0A7S3W7B0-F1
#
_entry.id   AF-A0A7S3W7B0-F1
#
_cell.length_a   1.000
_cell.length_b   1.000
_cell.length_c   1.000
_cell.angle_alpha   90.00
_cell.angle_beta   90.00
_cell.angle_gamma   90.00
#
_symmetry.space_group_name_H-M   'P 1'
#
loop_
_entity.id
_entity.type
_entity.pdbx_description
1 polymer ?
#
loop_
_entity_poly.entity_id
_entity_poly.type
_entity_poly.pdbx_seq_one_letter_code
_entity_poly.pdbx_strand_id
1 'polypeptide(L)'
;NDCISCFPEIKLCFVGANTEVVVRTTSGVSDEWVYQRMMGAMFAVYWLMRLDKDGALGLTYGVNQDWKARKPSKKSVSRKHFVNMTDEERQTAFFQNMDWARLTELLNRAGCGRDRDGGSASVDRIVA
;
A
#
# COMPACT_ATOMS: atom_id res chain seq x y z
N ASN A 1 14.27 -9.48 11.65
CA ASN A 1 15.30 -8.45 11.91
C ASN A 1 15.61 -7.59 10.70
N ASP A 2 15.32 -7.99 9.46
CA ASP A 2 15.64 -7.18 8.27
C ASP A 2 14.87 -5.86 8.13
N CYS A 3 13.56 -5.81 8.45
CA CYS A 3 12.77 -4.59 8.26
C CYS A 3 13.27 -3.40 9.10
N ILE A 4 13.78 -3.68 10.30
CA ILE A 4 14.33 -2.67 11.23
C ILE A 4 15.68 -2.15 10.73
N SER A 5 16.44 -2.97 10.00
CA SER A 5 17.70 -2.56 9.38
C SER A 5 17.46 -1.70 8.14
N CYS A 6 16.40 -2.00 7.36
CA CYS A 6 16.03 -1.23 6.17
C CYS A 6 15.35 0.11 6.49
N PHE A 7 14.61 0.18 7.60
CA PHE A 7 13.88 1.37 8.04
C PHE A 7 14.09 1.58 9.54
N PRO A 8 15.21 2.21 9.94
CA PRO A 8 15.55 2.41 11.35
C PRO A 8 14.49 3.22 12.11
N GLU A 9 13.69 4.02 11.42
CA GLU A 9 12.56 4.80 11.94
C GLU A 9 11.46 3.90 12.51
N ILE A 10 11.36 2.63 12.08
CA ILE A 10 10.43 1.65 12.64
C ILE A 10 10.71 1.42 14.14
N LYS A 11 11.97 1.53 14.58
CA LYS A 11 12.35 1.39 15.99
C LYS A 11 11.62 2.38 16.88
N LEU A 12 11.34 3.58 16.37
CA LEU A 12 10.64 4.63 17.12
C LEU A 12 9.22 4.22 17.51
N CYS A 13 8.60 3.28 16.79
CA CYS A 13 7.28 2.73 17.12
C CYS A 13 7.32 1.68 18.25
N PHE A 14 8.51 1.29 18.73
CA PHE A 14 8.69 0.26 19.76
C PHE A 14 9.43 0.77 21.02
N VAL A 15 9.92 2.01 21.00
CA VAL A 15 10.77 2.59 22.06
C VAL A 15 9.99 2.88 23.36
N GLY A 16 8.66 2.80 23.38
CA GLY A 16 7.85 3.02 24.58
C GLY A 16 7.63 1.81 25.51
N ALA A 17 8.08 0.59 25.15
CA ALA A 17 7.69 -0.62 25.89
C ALA A 17 8.57 -0.96 27.11
N ASN A 18 9.81 -0.46 27.20
CA ASN A 18 10.80 -0.90 28.21
C ASN A 18 11.51 0.24 28.95
N THR A 19 11.02 1.48 28.89
CA THR A 19 11.65 2.60 29.58
C THR A 19 10.56 3.52 30.11
N GLU A 20 10.62 3.89 31.39
CA GLU A 20 9.65 4.76 32.08
C GLU A 20 9.52 6.19 31.48
N VAL A 21 10.25 6.47 30.39
CA VAL A 21 10.11 7.68 29.60
C VAL A 21 9.13 7.38 28.47
N VAL A 22 7.87 7.75 28.68
CA VAL A 22 6.83 7.70 27.63
C VAL A 22 7.24 8.67 26.53
N VAL A 23 7.97 8.19 25.52
CA VAL A 23 8.15 8.91 24.26
C VAL A 23 6.80 8.85 23.54
N ARG A 24 5.87 9.71 23.96
CA ARG A 24 4.66 9.96 23.20
C ARG A 24 5.10 10.48 21.84
N THR A 25 4.71 9.78 20.78
CA THR A 25 4.71 10.39 19.45
C THR A 25 3.97 11.74 19.56
N THR A 26 4.54 12.79 18.99
CA THR A 26 4.02 14.17 19.09
C THR A 26 2.59 14.32 18.58
N SER A 27 2.07 13.32 17.87
CA SER A 27 0.71 13.21 17.37
C SER A 27 -0.35 12.77 18.41
N GLY A 28 0.04 12.30 19.60
CA GLY A 28 -0.92 11.84 20.62
C GLY A 28 -1.64 10.52 20.29
N VAL A 29 -1.09 9.73 19.37
CA VAL A 29 -1.63 8.45 18.90
C VAL A 29 -0.71 7.32 19.38
N SER A 30 -1.25 6.12 19.64
CA SER A 30 -0.44 4.99 20.11
C SER A 30 0.62 4.56 19.09
N ASP A 31 1.74 4.06 19.57
CA ASP A 31 2.86 3.66 18.73
C ASP A 31 2.50 2.51 17.77
N GLU A 32 1.66 1.58 18.23
CA GLU A 32 1.10 0.50 17.40
C GLU A 32 0.33 1.05 16.19
N TRP A 33 -0.42 2.13 16.39
CA TRP A 33 -1.21 2.73 15.34
C TRP A 33 -0.32 3.45 14.31
N VAL A 34 0.77 4.08 14.76
CA VAL A 34 1.78 4.67 13.88
C VAL A 34 2.47 3.58 13.06
N TYR A 35 2.83 2.47 13.69
CA TYR A 35 3.39 1.31 13.01
C TYR A 35 2.45 0.77 11.92
N GLN A 36 1.17 0.56 12.25
CA GLN A 36 0.18 0.06 11.28
C GLN A 36 -0.01 1.02 10.11
N ARG A 37 -0.07 2.34 10.35
CA ARG A 37 -0.17 3.35 9.27
C ARG A 37 1.04 3.33 8.35
N MET A 38 2.24 3.27 8.92
CA MET A 38 3.48 3.22 8.16
C MET A 38 3.58 1.95 7.32
N MET A 39 3.32 0.78 7.92
CA MET A 39 3.31 -0.49 7.20
C MET A 39 2.23 -0.52 6.12
N GLY A 40 1.05 0.05 6.39
CA GLY A 40 -0.03 0.20 5.41
C GLY A 40 0.37 1.10 4.24
N ALA A 41 1.07 2.21 4.50
CA ALA A 41 1.59 3.08 3.46
C ALA A 41 2.65 2.38 2.59
N MET A 42 3.60 1.68 3.21
CA MET A 42 4.61 0.89 2.50
C MET A 42 3.96 -0.22 1.65
N PHE A 43 2.95 -0.90 2.20
CA PHE A 43 2.17 -1.90 1.48
C PHE A 43 1.46 -1.28 0.26
N ALA A 44 0.83 -0.12 0.42
CA ALA A 44 0.18 0.58 -0.68
C ALA A 44 1.19 0.96 -1.79
N VAL A 45 2.34 1.52 -1.41
CA VAL A 45 3.41 1.89 -2.33
C VAL A 45 3.93 0.68 -3.10
N TYR A 46 4.16 -0.46 -2.44
CA TYR A 46 4.55 -1.71 -3.09
C TYR A 46 3.56 -2.15 -4.19
N TRP A 47 2.25 -2.09 -3.91
CA TRP A 47 1.24 -2.46 -4.92
C TRP A 47 1.07 -1.42 -6.01
N LEU A 48 1.28 -0.13 -5.72
CA LEU A 48 1.28 0.93 -6.73
C LEU A 48 2.42 0.73 -7.74
N MET A 49 3.61 0.32 -7.30
CA MET A 49 4.72 -0.01 -8.21
C MET A 49 4.43 -1.24 -9.11
N ARG A 50 3.39 -2.02 -8.79
CA ARG A 50 2.99 -3.23 -9.52
C ARG A 50 1.68 -3.06 -10.28
N LEU A 51 1.21 -1.82 -10.50
CA LEU A 51 -0.04 -1.57 -11.24
C LEU A 51 -0.04 -2.19 -12.65
N ASP A 52 1.13 -2.40 -13.26
CA ASP A 52 1.31 -3.08 -14.55
C ASP A 52 0.92 -4.57 -14.54
N LYS A 53 0.80 -5.18 -13.35
CA LYS A 53 0.53 -6.61 -13.17
C LYS A 53 -0.73 -6.83 -12.35
N ASP A 54 -0.56 -6.97 -11.04
CA ASP A 54 -1.58 -7.34 -10.06
C ASP A 54 -1.74 -6.26 -8.97
N GLY A 55 -1.07 -5.12 -9.13
CA GLY A 55 -1.12 -3.95 -8.25
C GLY A 55 -2.52 -3.53 -7.87
N ALA A 56 -3.38 -3.34 -8.86
CA ALA A 56 -4.75 -2.89 -8.64
C ALA A 56 -5.55 -3.88 -7.77
N LEU A 57 -5.32 -5.19 -7.98
CA LEU A 57 -5.97 -6.25 -7.20
C LEU A 57 -5.41 -6.31 -5.78
N GLY A 58 -4.08 -6.30 -5.63
CA GLY A 58 -3.42 -6.36 -4.32
C GLY A 58 -3.71 -5.13 -3.46
N LEU A 59 -3.79 -3.94 -4.07
CA LEU A 59 -4.14 -2.70 -3.38
C LEU A 59 -5.60 -2.71 -2.91
N THR A 60 -6.51 -3.29 -3.70
CA THR A 60 -7.95 -3.21 -3.40
C THR A 60 -8.45 -4.35 -2.52
N TYR A 61 -8.02 -5.58 -2.81
CA TYR A 61 -8.52 -6.80 -2.15
C TYR A 61 -7.51 -7.41 -1.17
N GLY A 62 -6.31 -6.84 -1.09
CA GLY A 62 -5.23 -7.38 -0.26
C GLY A 62 -4.67 -8.69 -0.80
N VAL A 63 -4.00 -9.42 0.07
CA VAL A 63 -3.23 -10.63 -0.25
C VAL A 63 -3.72 -11.86 0.50
N ASN A 64 -3.43 -13.04 -0.04
CA ASN A 64 -3.54 -14.30 0.69
C ASN A 64 -2.24 -14.61 1.46
N GLN A 65 -2.18 -15.76 2.13
CA GLN A 65 -1.00 -16.21 2.89
C GLN A 65 0.23 -16.46 1.99
N ASP A 66 0.01 -16.73 0.70
CA ASP A 66 1.08 -16.91 -0.29
C ASP A 66 1.55 -15.58 -0.91
N TRP A 67 1.17 -14.43 -0.34
CA TRP A 67 1.47 -13.09 -0.87
C TRP A 67 0.97 -12.83 -2.30
N LYS A 68 -0.08 -13.55 -2.73
CA LYS A 68 -0.75 -13.33 -4.00
C LYS A 68 -1.97 -12.44 -3.83
N ALA A 69 -2.17 -11.52 -4.76
CA ALA A 69 -3.33 -10.64 -4.78
C ALA A 69 -4.64 -11.46 -4.81
N ARG A 70 -5.60 -11.10 -3.96
CA ARG A 70 -6.91 -11.74 -3.93
C ARG A 70 -7.72 -11.32 -5.16
N LYS A 71 -8.53 -12.24 -5.66
CA LYS A 71 -9.46 -11.96 -6.77
C LYS A 71 -10.80 -11.48 -6.21
N PRO A 72 -11.50 -10.58 -6.91
CA PRO A 72 -12.84 -10.18 -6.53
C PRO A 72 -13.77 -11.39 -6.44
N SER A 73 -14.64 -11.38 -5.43
CA SER A 73 -15.80 -12.27 -5.41
C SER A 73 -16.76 -11.87 -6.54
N LYS A 74 -17.45 -12.83 -7.16
CA LYS A 74 -18.38 -12.59 -8.29
C LYS A 74 -19.66 -11.82 -7.91
N LYS A 75 -19.74 -11.25 -6.71
CA LYS A 75 -20.91 -10.52 -6.22
C LYS A 75 -21.02 -9.19 -6.99
N SER A 76 -22.21 -8.90 -7.52
CA SER A 76 -22.50 -7.62 -8.15
C SER A 76 -22.51 -6.50 -7.12
N VAL A 77 -21.98 -5.32 -7.46
CA VAL A 77 -22.11 -4.11 -6.64
C VAL A 77 -23.59 -3.78 -6.51
N SER A 78 -24.12 -3.85 -5.29
CA SER A 78 -25.50 -3.45 -5.04
C SER A 78 -25.63 -1.93 -5.11
N ARG A 79 -26.76 -1.42 -5.61
CA ARG A 79 -27.05 0.02 -5.73
C ARG A 79 -27.44 0.63 -4.36
N LYS A 80 -26.71 0.29 -3.30
CA LYS A 80 -26.87 0.84 -1.96
C LYS A 80 -26.09 2.15 -1.83
N HIS A 81 -26.46 2.97 -0.86
CA HIS A 81 -25.63 4.10 -0.44
C HIS A 81 -24.31 3.59 0.17
N PHE A 82 -23.19 4.29 -0.01
CA PHE A 82 -21.83 3.87 0.42
C PHE A 82 -21.76 3.44 1.91
N VAL A 83 -22.50 4.13 2.77
CA VAL A 83 -22.57 3.85 4.22
C VAL A 83 -23.17 2.47 4.53
N ASN A 84 -24.04 1.96 3.64
CA ASN A 84 -24.73 0.68 3.79
C ASN A 84 -24.10 -0.46 2.96
N MET A 85 -22.97 -0.18 2.29
CA MET A 85 -22.21 -1.18 1.56
C MET A 85 -21.38 -2.02 2.53
N THR A 86 -21.31 -3.33 2.29
CA THR A 86 -20.30 -4.17 2.94
C THR A 86 -18.90 -3.78 2.46
N ASP A 87 -17.86 -4.16 3.20
CA ASP A 87 -16.48 -3.86 2.79
C ASP A 87 -16.14 -4.48 1.42
N GLU A 88 -16.68 -5.66 1.12
CA GLU A 88 -16.55 -6.32 -0.18
C GLU A 88 -17.21 -5.50 -1.31
N GLU A 89 -18.38 -4.92 -1.05
CA GLU A 89 -19.08 -4.03 -1.99
C GLU A 89 -18.29 -2.73 -2.20
N ARG A 90 -17.71 -2.15 -1.13
CA ARG A 90 -16.87 -0.94 -1.21
C ARG A 90 -15.58 -1.18 -1.99
N GLN A 91 -14.90 -2.29 -1.72
CA GLN A 91 -13.70 -2.69 -2.45
C GLN A 91 -14.01 -2.88 -3.94
N THR A 92 -15.13 -3.54 -4.26
CA THR A 92 -15.54 -3.74 -5.65
C THR A 92 -15.92 -2.43 -6.33
N ALA A 93 -16.64 -1.55 -5.63
CA ALA A 93 -16.95 -0.21 -6.14
C ALA A 93 -15.68 0.61 -6.36
N PHE A 94 -14.70 0.57 -5.45
CA PHE A 94 -13.42 1.24 -5.63
C PHE A 94 -12.67 0.67 -6.84
N PHE A 95 -12.53 -0.65 -6.93
CA PHE A 95 -11.83 -1.30 -8.04
C PHE A 95 -12.43 -0.95 -9.40
N GLN A 96 -13.76 -0.90 -9.50
CA GLN A 96 -14.46 -0.63 -10.76
C GLN A 96 -14.48 0.84 -11.15
N ASN A 97 -14.58 1.76 -10.18
CA ASN A 97 -14.70 3.19 -10.45
C ASN A 97 -13.34 3.91 -10.48
N MET A 98 -12.28 3.28 -9.99
CA MET A 98 -10.94 3.85 -10.04
C MET A 98 -10.40 3.86 -11.47
N ASP A 99 -9.95 5.01 -11.94
CA ASP A 99 -9.28 5.14 -13.23
C ASP A 99 -7.83 4.68 -13.12
N TRP A 100 -7.64 3.37 -13.20
CA TRP A 100 -6.32 2.75 -13.12
C TRP A 100 -5.37 3.21 -14.22
N ALA A 101 -5.89 3.51 -15.42
CA ALA A 101 -5.06 3.97 -16.54
C ALA A 101 -4.45 5.34 -16.23
N ARG A 102 -5.26 6.27 -15.72
CA ARG A 102 -4.77 7.59 -15.30
C ARG A 102 -3.84 7.52 -14.11
N LEU A 103 -4.08 6.61 -13.16
CA LEU A 103 -3.16 6.38 -12.04
C LEU A 103 -1.82 5.83 -12.53
N THR A 104 -1.82 4.89 -13.48
CA THR A 104 -0.61 4.38 -14.13
C THR A 104 0.14 5.49 -14.86
N GLU A 105 -0.56 6.36 -15.60
CA GLU A 105 0.06 7.51 -16.25
C GLU A 105 0.72 8.45 -15.24
N LEU A 106 0.04 8.74 -14.13
CA LEU A 106 0.59 9.55 -13.03
C LEU A 106 1.89 8.94 -12.49
N LEU A 107 1.90 7.62 -12.22
CA LEU A 107 3.10 6.94 -11.73
C LEU A 107 4.24 6.94 -12.75
N ASN A 108 3.94 6.74 -14.04
CA ASN A 108 4.93 6.84 -15.10
C ASN A 108 5.53 8.26 -15.16
N ARG A 109 4.70 9.30 -15.09
CA ARG A 109 5.14 10.70 -15.09
C ARG A 109 5.93 11.08 -13.84
N ALA A 110 5.64 10.46 -12.71
CA ALA A 110 6.40 10.61 -11.47
C ALA A 110 7.74 9.84 -11.49
N GLY A 111 8.03 9.07 -12.55
CA GLY A 111 9.23 8.24 -12.64
C GLY A 111 9.17 6.96 -11.80
N CYS A 112 8.00 6.61 -11.27
CA CYS A 112 7.76 5.40 -10.47
C CYS A 112 7.23 4.22 -11.30
N GLY A 113 6.94 4.45 -12.58
CA GLY A 113 6.47 3.43 -13.51
C GLY A 113 7.61 2.77 -14.29
N ARG A 114 7.30 1.70 -15.01
CA ARG A 114 8.28 1.04 -15.88
C ARG A 114 8.43 1.83 -17.17
N ASP A 115 9.67 2.08 -17.57
CA ASP A 115 9.98 2.63 -18.88
C ASP A 115 9.36 1.70 -19.94
N ARG A 116 8.54 2.24 -20.84
CA ARG A 116 7.85 1.47 -21.91
C ARG A 116 8.80 1.04 -23.03
N ASP A 117 10.07 1.37 -22.94
CA ASP A 117 11.05 1.01 -23.95
C ASP A 117 11.75 -0.29 -23.55
N GLY A 118 11.70 -1.27 -24.45
CA GLY A 118 12.51 -2.50 -24.40
C GLY A 118 14.01 -2.25 -24.56
N GLY A 119 14.53 -1.15 -24.01
CA GLY A 119 15.94 -0.83 -23.92
C GLY A 119 16.44 -1.19 -22.54
N SER A 120 17.39 -2.13 -22.50
CA SER A 120 18.31 -2.45 -21.40
C SER A 120 18.10 -1.65 -20.12
N ALA A 121 17.61 -2.33 -19.07
CA ALA A 121 17.52 -1.82 -17.72
C ALA A 121 18.76 -0.98 -17.37
N SER A 122 18.57 0.33 -17.26
CA SER A 122 19.57 1.17 -16.61
C SER A 122 19.53 0.81 -15.13
N VAL A 123 20.58 0.11 -14.71
CA VAL A 123 20.85 -0.37 -13.36
C VAL A 123 21.07 0.79 -12.36
N ASP A 124 21.02 2.06 -12.78
CA ASP A 124 21.39 3.23 -11.97
C ASP A 124 20.22 4.14 -11.60
N ARG A 125 19.21 3.60 -10.91
CA ARG A 125 18.26 4.43 -10.15
C ARG A 125 18.20 4.05 -8.68
N ILE A 126 19.38 3.98 -8.05
CA ILE A 126 19.53 4.25 -6.62
C ILE A 126 20.36 5.52 -6.52
N VAL A 127 19.71 6.66 -6.30
CA VAL A 127 20.39 7.84 -5.77
C VAL A 127 20.06 7.89 -4.28
N ALA A 128 21.14 7.92 -3.51
CA ALA A 128 21.22 8.00 -2.06
C ALA A 128 20.50 9.23 -1.49
#